data_AF-A0A3B5Q401-F1
#
_entry.id   AF-A0A3B5Q401-F1
#
_cell.length_a   1.000
_cell.length_b   1.000
_cell.length_c   1.000
_cell.angle_alpha   90.00
_cell.angle_beta   90.00
_cell.angle_gamma   90.00
#
_symmetry.space_group_name_H-M   'P 1'
#
loop_
_entity.id
_entity.type
_entity.pdbx_description
1 polymer ?
#
loop_
_entity_poly.entity_id
_entity_poly.type
_entity_poly.pdbx_seq_one_letter_code
_entity_poly.pdbx_strand_id
1 'polypeptide(L)'
;MSAQREMKEKNPWHKPLTIIITVIGVIAIVALVTVAGLQNRPVFQKYKYGIVLDAGSSHTALYIYKWPAEKDNNTGRIEQKHSCKVKGKGISSYAAVPEKAGTSLTECMQEAEMQVPAWRHQETPLYLGATAGMRLLNMENKVASDKVFEAVEKALQRFPFSYQGARILSGQEEGAFGWVTVNYLDDRLKQGLQTTGALDLGGASTQISFVPHEYDISESPSNAVAFQLYGNYYNLYTHSFLCYGKDQALRMALAHQTRSGPIAISDPCFHPDYSVTRNYNTLYDSPCVSERKPKVAPLNFTHTGEGNFLQCQEVIRSLFNFKSCKYSKCSFNGIFQPPVQGSFGAFSAYYFVMNFLNLTDGSMSLETITNYVANYCSTPWDQIKKVYPDINEKYLAEYCFSGTYILTLLTEGYNFNTETFSKIKFIKEVSRSPPTLSCSQTFKANASFHTSATSCYTLTVSHVLKLELLMEKLLSRY
;
A
#
# COMPACT_ATOMS: atom_id res chain seq x y z
N MET A 1 105.10 20.16 11.80
CA MET A 1 103.67 19.95 12.10
C MET A 1 102.87 20.73 11.07
N SER A 2 102.43 20.06 10.00
CA SER A 2 101.65 20.68 8.92
C SER A 2 100.16 20.48 9.22
N ALA A 3 99.39 21.56 9.12
CA ALA A 3 97.93 21.52 9.14
C ALA A 3 97.44 22.00 7.78
N GLN A 4 97.07 21.07 6.90
CA GLN A 4 96.38 21.38 5.66
C GLN A 4 94.90 21.68 5.96
N ARG A 5 94.45 22.85 5.52
CA ARG A 5 93.07 23.32 5.59
C ARG A 5 92.42 23.02 4.24
N GLU A 6 91.62 21.96 4.14
CA GLU A 6 90.82 21.70 2.94
C GLU A 6 89.70 22.74 2.80
N MET A 7 89.69 23.47 1.69
CA MET A 7 88.56 24.33 1.29
C MET A 7 87.51 23.49 0.59
N LYS A 8 86.31 23.42 1.18
CA LYS A 8 85.14 22.77 0.59
C LYS A 8 84.44 23.74 -0.37
N GLU A 9 84.59 23.51 -1.67
CA GLU A 9 83.97 24.29 -2.73
C GLU A 9 82.43 24.15 -2.68
N LYS A 10 81.71 25.23 -2.37
CA LYS A 10 80.25 25.24 -2.30
C LYS A 10 79.68 25.41 -3.71
N ASN A 11 79.13 24.33 -4.25
CA ASN A 11 78.48 24.30 -5.56
C ASN A 11 77.35 25.35 -5.63
N PRO A 12 77.46 26.41 -6.47
CA PRO A 12 76.58 27.59 -6.42
C PRO A 12 75.14 27.31 -6.88
N TRP A 13 74.90 26.15 -7.48
CA TRP A 13 73.60 25.73 -8.02
C TRP A 13 72.69 25.03 -7.00
N HIS A 14 73.19 24.68 -5.81
CA HIS A 14 72.38 23.96 -4.82
C HIS A 14 71.22 24.79 -4.26
N LYS A 15 71.42 26.09 -4.06
CA LYS A 15 70.38 26.99 -3.52
C LYS A 15 69.23 27.27 -4.49
N PRO A 16 69.46 27.62 -5.78
CA PRO A 16 68.36 27.81 -6.73
C PRO A 16 67.62 26.49 -7.01
N LEU A 17 68.34 25.36 -7.05
CA LEU A 17 67.72 24.05 -7.28
C LEU A 17 66.80 23.62 -6.12
N THR A 18 67.21 23.85 -4.87
CA THR A 18 66.35 23.54 -3.71
C THR A 18 65.12 24.46 -3.65
N ILE A 19 65.23 25.72 -4.06
CA ILE A 19 64.09 26.64 -4.17
C ILE A 19 63.10 26.16 -5.24
N ILE A 20 63.59 25.74 -6.41
CA ILE A 20 62.72 25.23 -7.48
C ILE A 20 61.99 23.95 -7.04
N ILE A 21 62.70 23.01 -6.41
CA ILE A 21 62.09 21.77 -5.91
C ILE A 21 61.03 22.04 -4.84
N THR A 22 61.29 22.99 -3.93
CA THR A 22 60.31 23.36 -2.89
C THR A 22 59.09 24.05 -3.48
N VAL A 23 59.26 24.95 -4.46
CA VAL A 23 58.13 25.61 -5.15
C VAL A 23 57.27 24.58 -5.91
N ILE A 24 57.90 23.65 -6.64
CA ILE A 24 57.17 22.58 -7.35
C ILE A 24 56.44 21.68 -6.34
N GLY A 25 57.08 21.34 -5.21
CA GLY A 25 56.47 20.57 -4.14
C GLY A 25 55.24 21.26 -3.53
N VAL A 26 55.31 22.57 -3.28
CA VAL A 26 54.18 23.35 -2.77
C VAL A 26 53.05 23.43 -3.79
N ILE A 27 53.35 23.65 -5.07
CA ILE A 27 52.33 23.66 -6.14
C ILE A 27 51.64 22.30 -6.24
N ALA A 28 52.40 21.19 -6.18
CA ALA A 28 51.83 19.85 -6.20
C ALA A 28 50.92 19.57 -4.99
N ILE A 29 51.31 20.03 -3.80
CA ILE A 29 50.48 19.91 -2.58
C ILE A 29 49.21 20.75 -2.72
N VAL A 30 49.31 22.00 -3.17
CA VAL A 30 48.14 22.85 -3.39
C VAL A 30 47.20 22.27 -4.44
N ALA A 31 47.74 21.72 -5.54
CA ALA A 31 46.97 21.00 -6.55
C ALA A 31 46.29 19.75 -5.97
N LEU A 32 46.98 18.94 -5.17
CA LEU A 32 46.40 17.77 -4.50
C LEU A 32 45.31 18.16 -3.50
N VAL A 33 45.53 19.21 -2.71
CA VAL A 33 44.53 19.71 -1.74
C VAL A 33 43.33 20.32 -2.45
N THR A 34 43.52 21.02 -3.56
CA THR A 34 42.40 21.55 -4.36
C THR A 34 41.64 20.45 -5.07
N VAL A 35 42.32 19.44 -5.64
CA VAL A 35 41.66 18.26 -6.23
C VAL A 35 40.92 17.48 -5.15
N ALA A 36 41.54 17.22 -3.99
CA ALA A 36 40.89 16.57 -2.87
C ALA A 36 39.70 17.38 -2.33
N GLY A 37 39.81 18.71 -2.27
CA GLY A 37 38.73 19.62 -1.87
C GLY A 37 37.59 19.72 -2.90
N LEU A 38 37.90 19.60 -4.20
CA LEU A 38 36.91 19.53 -5.29
C LEU A 38 36.23 18.16 -5.35
N GLN A 39 36.97 17.08 -5.07
CA GLN A 39 36.45 15.71 -5.00
C GLN A 39 35.66 15.44 -3.70
N ASN A 40 36.05 16.06 -2.58
CA ASN A 40 35.33 16.00 -1.30
C ASN A 40 34.25 17.08 -1.15
N ARG A 41 33.89 17.81 -2.22
CA ARG A 41 32.63 18.57 -2.15
C ARG A 41 31.51 17.54 -1.93
N PRO A 42 30.66 17.71 -0.92
CA PRO A 42 29.47 16.87 -0.81
C PRO A 42 28.71 17.05 -2.12
N VAL A 43 28.68 15.99 -2.93
CA VAL A 43 27.79 15.93 -4.09
C VAL A 43 26.42 16.13 -3.48
N PHE A 44 25.79 17.28 -3.73
CA PHE A 44 24.39 17.48 -3.39
C PHE A 44 23.65 16.39 -4.14
N GLN A 45 23.33 15.28 -3.46
CA GLN A 45 22.51 14.23 -4.04
C GLN A 45 21.20 14.92 -4.44
N LYS A 46 21.00 15.11 -5.76
CA LYS A 46 19.83 15.80 -6.30
C LYS A 46 18.63 14.86 -6.19
N TYR A 47 18.06 14.72 -4.99
CA TYR A 47 16.88 13.91 -4.77
C TYR A 47 15.74 14.36 -5.68
N LYS A 48 15.16 13.40 -6.42
CA LYS A 48 13.90 13.54 -7.14
C LYS A 48 12.74 13.26 -6.21
N TYR A 49 11.57 13.77 -6.58
CA TYR A 49 10.33 13.60 -5.84
C TYR A 49 9.24 13.10 -6.78
N GLY A 50 8.18 12.52 -6.21
CA GLY A 50 6.98 12.17 -6.96
C GLY A 50 5.79 12.07 -6.01
N ILE A 51 4.60 12.39 -6.51
CA ILE A 51 3.36 12.41 -5.73
C ILE A 51 2.36 11.46 -6.37
N VAL A 52 1.78 10.57 -5.56
CA VAL A 52 0.67 9.70 -5.97
C VAL A 52 -0.48 9.89 -5.01
N LEU A 53 -1.67 10.10 -5.56
CA LEU A 53 -2.92 10.00 -4.84
C LEU A 53 -3.55 8.62 -5.10
N ASP A 54 -3.69 7.84 -4.04
CA ASP A 54 -4.45 6.60 -4.04
C ASP A 54 -5.92 6.91 -3.75
N ALA A 55 -6.74 6.90 -4.80
CA ALA A 55 -8.17 7.16 -4.71
C ALA A 55 -8.95 5.85 -4.53
N GLY A 56 -8.88 5.32 -3.31
CA GLY A 56 -9.64 4.14 -2.87
C GLY A 56 -11.14 4.37 -2.77
N SER A 57 -11.90 3.28 -2.59
CA SER A 57 -13.37 3.33 -2.42
C SER A 57 -13.79 4.00 -1.11
N SER A 58 -13.11 3.69 0.00
CA SER A 58 -13.48 4.20 1.32
C SER A 58 -12.82 5.54 1.66
N HIS A 59 -11.65 5.83 1.10
CA HIS A 59 -10.88 7.06 1.37
C HIS A 59 -9.92 7.38 0.21
N THR A 60 -9.34 8.57 0.22
CA THR A 60 -8.21 8.94 -0.64
C THR A 60 -6.99 9.27 0.22
N ALA A 61 -5.80 8.90 -0.23
CA ALA A 61 -4.56 9.22 0.47
C ALA A 61 -3.51 9.72 -0.53
N LEU A 62 -2.79 10.76 -0.14
CA LEU A 62 -1.68 11.33 -0.90
C LEU A 62 -0.37 10.81 -0.30
N TYR A 63 0.57 10.48 -1.19
CA TYR A 63 1.90 10.02 -0.82
C TYR A 63 2.95 10.81 -1.59
N ILE A 64 4.00 11.20 -0.88
CA ILE A 64 5.15 11.88 -1.44
C ILE A 64 6.33 10.94 -1.31
N TYR A 65 7.02 10.69 -2.41
CA TYR A 65 8.24 9.90 -2.43
C TYR A 65 9.44 10.77 -2.77
N LYS A 66 10.62 10.29 -2.37
CA LYS A 66 11.92 10.85 -2.73
C LYS A 66 12.88 9.74 -3.13
N TRP A 67 13.76 9.99 -4.08
CA TRP A 67 14.83 9.04 -4.45
C TRP A 67 16.07 9.78 -4.95
N PRO A 68 17.28 9.22 -4.80
CA PRO A 68 18.46 9.73 -5.48
C PRO A 68 18.23 9.78 -7.00
N ALA A 69 18.72 10.80 -7.70
CA ALA A 69 18.56 10.88 -9.16
C ALA A 69 19.25 9.74 -9.92
N GLU A 70 20.27 9.11 -9.31
CA GLU A 70 20.97 7.94 -9.83
C GLU A 70 20.11 6.68 -9.65
N LYS A 71 20.08 5.84 -10.68
CA LYS A 71 19.35 4.57 -10.70
C LYS A 71 20.31 3.41 -10.41
N ASP A 72 19.82 2.38 -9.73
CA ASP A 72 20.49 1.10 -9.52
C ASP A 72 19.91 0.08 -10.51
N ASN A 73 20.69 -0.33 -11.52
CA ASN A 73 20.22 -1.20 -12.63
C ASN A 73 18.89 -0.73 -13.26
N ASN A 74 18.85 0.53 -13.69
CA ASN A 74 17.68 1.21 -14.27
C ASN A 74 16.47 1.43 -13.34
N THR A 75 16.54 0.95 -12.10
CA THR A 75 15.47 1.10 -11.10
C THR A 75 15.91 2.08 -10.00
N GLY A 76 15.02 2.98 -9.57
CA GLY A 76 15.32 3.93 -8.51
C GLY A 76 15.26 3.29 -7.12
N ARG A 77 15.90 3.94 -6.13
CA ARG A 77 15.69 3.62 -4.72
C ARG A 77 14.76 4.63 -4.07
N ILE A 78 13.48 4.32 -4.07
CA ILE A 78 12.38 5.17 -3.64
C ILE A 78 12.15 5.02 -2.14
N GLU A 79 12.06 6.16 -1.47
CA GLU A 79 11.70 6.30 -0.07
C GLU A 79 10.42 7.12 0.06
N GLN A 80 9.46 6.66 0.87
CA GLN A 80 8.32 7.49 1.22
C GLN A 80 8.80 8.62 2.14
N LYS A 81 8.50 9.86 1.76
CA LYS A 81 8.82 11.08 2.52
C LYS A 81 7.68 11.52 3.41
N HIS A 82 6.45 11.50 2.90
CA HIS A 82 5.26 11.99 3.60
C HIS A 82 4.01 11.26 3.11
N SER A 83 2.98 11.24 3.95
CA SER A 83 1.64 10.82 3.56
C SER A 83 0.59 11.71 4.20
N CYS A 84 -0.53 11.91 3.50
CA CYS A 84 -1.68 12.66 3.98
C CYS A 84 -2.97 11.91 3.66
N LYS A 85 -3.79 11.65 4.67
CA LYS A 85 -5.11 11.04 4.49
C LYS A 85 -6.13 12.14 4.21
N VAL A 86 -6.72 12.13 3.01
CA VAL A 86 -7.75 13.09 2.62
C VAL A 86 -8.97 12.92 3.51
N LYS A 87 -9.51 14.03 4.02
CA LYS A 87 -10.74 14.04 4.81
C LYS A 87 -11.94 13.69 3.92
N GLY A 88 -12.79 12.81 4.42
CA GLY A 88 -14.00 12.36 3.72
C GLY A 88 -13.88 10.96 3.15
N LYS A 89 -14.75 10.65 2.19
CA LYS A 89 -14.84 9.34 1.53
C LYS A 89 -14.01 9.33 0.25
N GLY A 90 -13.91 8.17 -0.40
CA GLY A 90 -13.30 8.05 -1.73
C GLY A 90 -13.97 8.94 -2.78
N ILE A 91 -13.23 9.29 -3.83
CA ILE A 91 -13.69 10.26 -4.85
C ILE A 91 -15.00 9.86 -5.54
N SER A 92 -15.30 8.56 -5.66
CA SER A 92 -16.54 8.06 -6.25
C SER A 92 -17.79 8.48 -5.48
N SER A 93 -17.67 8.78 -4.18
CA SER A 93 -18.79 9.24 -3.35
C SER A 93 -19.31 10.64 -3.72
N TYR A 94 -18.56 11.39 -4.54
CA TYR A 94 -18.92 12.72 -5.00
C TYR A 94 -19.59 12.72 -6.38
N ALA A 95 -20.04 11.56 -6.88
CA ALA A 95 -20.71 11.45 -8.19
C ALA A 95 -21.86 12.46 -8.40
N ALA A 96 -22.64 12.75 -7.34
CA ALA A 96 -23.73 13.72 -7.38
C ALA A 96 -23.25 15.19 -7.36
N VAL A 97 -22.05 15.46 -6.82
CA VAL A 97 -21.47 16.81 -6.72
C VAL A 97 -19.96 16.75 -7.04
N PRO A 98 -19.57 16.54 -8.32
CA PRO A 98 -18.19 16.22 -8.70
C PRO A 98 -17.13 17.23 -8.25
N GLU A 99 -17.46 18.53 -8.21
CA GLU A 99 -16.55 19.60 -7.74
C GLU A 99 -16.02 19.37 -6.31
N LYS A 100 -16.78 18.65 -5.47
CA LYS A 100 -16.33 18.29 -4.12
C LYS A 100 -15.22 17.23 -4.13
N ALA A 101 -15.11 16.41 -5.18
CA ALA A 101 -14.01 15.47 -5.33
C ALA A 101 -12.67 16.18 -5.50
N GLY A 102 -12.62 17.23 -6.33
CA GLY A 102 -11.42 18.05 -6.47
C GLY A 102 -11.12 18.86 -5.20
N THR A 103 -12.15 19.48 -4.62
CA THR A 103 -12.02 20.30 -3.40
C THR A 103 -11.45 19.50 -2.22
N SER A 104 -11.87 18.24 -2.05
CA SER A 104 -11.41 17.40 -0.93
C SER A 104 -9.89 17.17 -0.94
N LEU A 105 -9.24 17.21 -2.10
CA LEU A 105 -7.80 16.98 -2.24
C LEU A 105 -6.95 18.18 -1.80
N THR A 106 -7.55 19.36 -1.67
CA THR A 106 -6.85 20.64 -1.51
C THR A 106 -5.91 20.65 -0.29
N GLU A 107 -6.39 20.19 0.87
CA GLU A 107 -5.61 20.21 2.11
C GLU A 107 -4.32 19.37 1.99
N CYS A 108 -4.44 18.13 1.51
CA CYS A 108 -3.27 17.26 1.31
C CYS A 108 -2.33 17.77 0.20
N MET A 109 -2.87 18.42 -0.82
CA MET A 109 -2.04 18.99 -1.89
C MET A 109 -1.27 20.24 -1.41
N GLN A 110 -1.86 21.06 -0.54
CA GLN A 110 -1.16 22.15 0.14
C GLN A 110 -0.05 21.61 1.05
N GLU A 111 -0.29 20.51 1.77
CA GLU A 111 0.77 19.80 2.49
C GLU A 111 1.88 19.36 1.54
N ALA A 112 1.55 18.83 0.36
CA ALA A 112 2.55 18.42 -0.61
C ALA A 112 3.43 19.58 -1.10
N GLU A 113 2.87 20.76 -1.35
CA GLU A 113 3.63 21.98 -1.69
C GLU A 113 4.64 22.34 -0.61
N MET A 114 4.26 22.21 0.66
CA MET A 114 5.16 22.49 1.79
C MET A 114 6.25 21.43 1.94
N GLN A 115 5.96 20.17 1.62
CA GLN A 115 6.88 19.05 1.80
C GLN A 115 7.89 18.88 0.65
N VAL A 116 7.53 19.27 -0.58
CA VAL A 116 8.44 19.22 -1.73
C VAL A 116 9.16 20.57 -1.86
N PRO A 117 10.49 20.62 -2.04
CA PRO A 117 11.18 21.89 -2.22
C PRO A 117 10.70 22.65 -3.46
N ALA A 118 10.51 23.97 -3.34
CA ALA A 118 9.92 24.82 -4.39
C ALA A 118 10.61 24.68 -5.77
N TRP A 119 11.94 24.59 -5.79
CA TRP A 119 12.72 24.42 -7.02
C TRP A 119 12.54 23.04 -7.69
N ARG A 120 11.85 22.10 -7.04
CA ARG A 120 11.52 20.77 -7.57
C ARG A 120 10.05 20.63 -7.93
N HIS A 121 9.18 21.61 -7.63
CA HIS A 121 7.74 21.48 -7.86
C HIS A 121 7.44 21.11 -9.33
N GLN A 122 7.92 21.91 -10.28
CA GLN A 122 7.63 21.74 -11.72
C GLN A 122 8.12 20.41 -12.31
N GLU A 123 9.14 19.77 -11.73
CA GLU A 123 9.66 18.48 -12.20
C GLU A 123 9.12 17.29 -11.40
N THR A 124 8.37 17.53 -10.33
CA THR A 124 7.79 16.47 -9.49
C THR A 124 6.51 15.97 -10.15
N PRO A 125 6.48 14.73 -10.66
CA PRO A 125 5.29 14.17 -11.27
C PRO A 125 4.19 13.93 -10.23
N LEU A 126 2.95 14.23 -10.61
CA LEU A 126 1.74 14.10 -9.81
C LEU A 126 0.75 13.19 -10.54
N TYR A 127 0.43 12.06 -9.91
CA TYR A 127 -0.50 11.06 -10.43
C TYR A 127 -1.68 10.86 -9.48
N LEU A 128 -2.85 10.51 -10.03
CA LEU A 128 -3.94 9.94 -9.25
C LEU A 128 -4.36 8.59 -9.84
N GLY A 129 -4.32 7.54 -9.02
CA GLY A 129 -4.79 6.21 -9.38
C GLY A 129 -6.04 5.87 -8.57
N ALA A 130 -7.19 5.77 -9.24
CA ALA A 130 -8.43 5.35 -8.61
C ALA A 130 -8.67 3.85 -8.76
N THR A 131 -9.24 3.21 -7.74
CA THR A 131 -9.39 1.74 -7.69
C THR A 131 -10.85 1.30 -7.82
N ALA A 132 -11.25 0.23 -7.13
CA ALA A 132 -12.58 -0.39 -7.23
C ALA A 132 -13.76 0.58 -7.06
N GLY A 133 -13.63 1.63 -6.23
CA GLY A 133 -14.71 2.61 -6.06
C GLY A 133 -15.09 3.32 -7.35
N MET A 134 -14.09 3.76 -8.12
CA MET A 134 -14.31 4.36 -9.44
C MET A 134 -14.62 3.31 -10.51
N ARG A 135 -14.11 2.07 -10.39
CA ARG A 135 -14.56 0.96 -11.26
C ARG A 135 -16.08 0.75 -11.14
N LEU A 136 -16.61 0.71 -9.91
CA LEU A 136 -18.05 0.61 -9.66
C LEU A 136 -18.82 1.80 -10.24
N LEU A 137 -18.40 3.03 -9.94
CA LEU A 137 -19.06 4.23 -10.48
C LEU A 137 -19.02 4.27 -12.02
N ASN A 138 -17.92 3.89 -12.63
CA ASN A 138 -17.78 3.89 -14.09
C ASN A 138 -18.71 2.87 -14.76
N MET A 139 -18.94 1.71 -14.14
CA MET A 139 -19.92 0.73 -14.62
C MET A 139 -21.36 1.20 -14.43
N GLU A 140 -21.64 1.88 -13.32
CA GLU A 140 -22.98 2.38 -12.99
C GLU A 140 -23.38 3.59 -13.84
N ASN A 141 -22.48 4.56 -13.92
CA ASN A 141 -22.68 5.84 -14.57
C ASN A 141 -21.35 6.41 -15.04
N LYS A 142 -20.94 6.02 -16.25
CA LYS A 142 -19.72 6.50 -16.89
C LYS A 142 -19.64 8.04 -16.93
N VAL A 143 -20.74 8.73 -17.23
CA VAL A 143 -20.77 10.20 -17.30
C VAL A 143 -20.46 10.84 -15.94
N ALA A 144 -21.01 10.30 -14.85
CA ALA A 144 -20.68 10.77 -13.51
C ALA A 144 -19.22 10.48 -13.14
N SER A 145 -18.70 9.31 -13.52
CA SER A 145 -17.28 8.97 -13.37
C SER A 145 -16.37 9.97 -14.09
N ASP A 146 -16.67 10.27 -15.36
CA ASP A 146 -15.90 11.21 -16.18
C ASP A 146 -15.90 12.62 -15.54
N LYS A 147 -17.07 13.11 -15.09
CA LYS A 147 -17.19 14.40 -14.40
C LYS A 147 -16.39 14.48 -13.09
N VAL A 148 -16.31 13.37 -12.33
CA VAL A 148 -15.46 13.30 -11.13
C VAL A 148 -13.99 13.44 -11.52
N PHE A 149 -13.54 12.79 -12.59
CA PHE A 149 -12.17 12.94 -13.07
C PHE A 149 -11.87 14.34 -13.60
N GLU A 150 -12.80 14.97 -14.34
CA GLU A 150 -12.67 16.37 -14.79
C GLU A 150 -12.47 17.33 -13.61
N ALA A 151 -13.27 17.19 -12.55
CA ALA A 151 -13.15 18.01 -11.35
C ALA A 151 -11.83 17.78 -10.60
N VAL A 152 -11.38 16.52 -10.52
CA VAL A 152 -10.10 16.14 -9.92
C VAL A 152 -8.93 16.70 -10.72
N GLU A 153 -8.94 16.54 -12.04
CA GLU A 153 -7.91 17.08 -12.94
C GLU A 153 -7.80 18.60 -12.79
N LYS A 154 -8.92 19.31 -12.87
CA LYS A 154 -8.98 20.76 -12.70
C LYS A 154 -8.47 21.23 -11.34
N ALA A 155 -8.64 20.43 -10.29
CA ALA A 155 -8.12 20.75 -8.96
C ALA A 155 -6.61 20.50 -8.88
N LEU A 156 -6.13 19.34 -9.34
CA LEU A 156 -4.73 18.96 -9.27
C LEU A 156 -3.82 19.84 -10.14
N GLN A 157 -4.30 20.31 -11.30
CA GLN A 157 -3.57 21.22 -12.19
C GLN A 157 -3.35 22.63 -11.61
N ARG A 158 -4.01 22.99 -10.50
CA ARG A 158 -3.79 24.29 -9.83
C ARG A 158 -2.52 24.32 -8.99
N PHE A 159 -1.99 23.15 -8.63
CA PHE A 159 -0.78 23.00 -7.83
C PHE A 159 0.46 23.03 -8.73
N PRO A 160 1.64 23.48 -8.25
CA PRO A 160 2.83 23.73 -9.06
C PRO A 160 3.57 22.45 -9.50
N PHE A 161 2.92 21.30 -9.41
CA PHE A 161 3.49 19.99 -9.74
C PHE A 161 3.25 19.61 -11.21
N SER A 162 4.07 18.72 -11.74
CA SER A 162 3.89 18.19 -13.08
C SER A 162 2.74 17.18 -13.09
N TYR A 163 1.52 17.62 -13.41
CA TYR A 163 0.37 16.72 -13.52
C TYR A 163 0.54 15.73 -14.67
N GLN A 164 0.48 14.44 -14.35
CA GLN A 164 0.69 13.35 -15.31
C GLN A 164 -0.60 12.58 -15.65
N GLY A 165 -1.71 12.90 -14.98
CA GLY A 165 -3.01 12.29 -15.25
C GLY A 165 -3.65 11.63 -14.02
N ALA A 166 -4.96 11.48 -14.12
CA ALA A 166 -5.80 10.74 -13.19
C ALA A 166 -6.52 9.63 -13.96
N ARG A 167 -6.44 8.38 -13.48
CA ARG A 167 -7.06 7.24 -14.18
C ARG A 167 -7.57 6.17 -13.23
N ILE A 168 -8.47 5.34 -13.74
CA ILE A 168 -8.90 4.10 -13.09
C ILE A 168 -7.83 3.02 -13.35
N LEU A 169 -7.31 2.40 -12.29
CA LEU A 169 -6.43 1.25 -12.40
C LEU A 169 -7.24 -0.02 -12.68
N SER A 170 -6.70 -0.90 -13.53
CA SER A 170 -7.26 -2.25 -13.65
C SER A 170 -7.04 -3.03 -12.35
N GLY A 171 -7.83 -4.07 -12.15
CA GLY A 171 -7.67 -4.94 -10.98
C GLY A 171 -6.29 -5.63 -10.95
N GLN A 172 -5.78 -6.03 -12.11
CA GLN A 172 -4.46 -6.62 -12.27
C GLN A 172 -3.33 -5.63 -11.98
N GLU A 173 -3.48 -4.37 -12.41
CA GLU A 173 -2.51 -3.31 -12.09
C GLU A 173 -2.45 -3.07 -10.58
N GLU A 174 -3.60 -2.96 -9.92
CA GLU A 174 -3.69 -2.77 -8.47
C GLU A 174 -3.02 -3.92 -7.69
N GLY A 175 -3.32 -5.17 -8.07
CA GLY A 175 -2.71 -6.35 -7.45
C GLY A 175 -1.21 -6.45 -7.72
N ALA A 176 -0.77 -6.23 -8.96
CA ALA A 176 0.64 -6.26 -9.31
C ALA A 176 1.43 -5.18 -8.55
N PHE A 177 0.94 -3.94 -8.48
CA PHE A 177 1.61 -2.86 -7.74
C PHE A 177 1.70 -3.16 -6.23
N GLY A 178 0.68 -3.79 -5.66
CA GLY A 178 0.72 -4.31 -4.29
C GLY A 178 1.83 -5.35 -4.11
N TRP A 179 1.92 -6.33 -5.02
CA TRP A 179 2.98 -7.35 -4.98
C TRP A 179 4.37 -6.76 -5.09
N VAL A 180 4.60 -5.82 -6.02
CA VAL A 180 5.94 -5.27 -6.15
C VAL A 180 6.31 -4.51 -4.88
N THR A 181 5.37 -3.78 -4.29
CA THR A 181 5.66 -3.03 -3.07
C THR A 181 6.01 -3.95 -1.90
N VAL A 182 5.31 -5.08 -1.70
CA VAL A 182 5.68 -6.08 -0.68
C VAL A 182 7.12 -6.57 -0.86
N ASN A 183 7.56 -6.77 -2.11
CA ASN A 183 8.87 -7.35 -2.41
C ASN A 183 10.02 -6.34 -2.50
N TYR A 184 9.69 -5.10 -2.85
CA TYR A 184 10.63 -3.99 -2.92
C TYR A 184 11.22 -3.66 -1.56
N LEU A 185 10.36 -3.66 -0.53
CA LEU A 185 10.71 -3.24 0.82
C LEU A 185 11.66 -4.24 1.52
N ASP A 186 11.62 -5.50 1.11
CA ASP A 186 12.49 -6.57 1.61
C ASP A 186 13.80 -6.75 0.79
N ASP A 187 14.08 -5.88 -0.20
CA ASP A 187 15.23 -5.98 -1.13
C ASP A 187 15.27 -7.30 -1.96
N ARG A 188 14.18 -8.07 -1.95
CA ARG A 188 14.07 -9.38 -2.62
C ARG A 188 14.16 -9.27 -4.14
N LEU A 189 13.63 -8.17 -4.69
CA LEU A 189 13.59 -7.93 -6.14
C LEU A 189 14.99 -7.71 -6.72
N LYS A 190 15.88 -7.04 -5.97
CA LYS A 190 17.27 -6.82 -6.37
C LYS A 190 18.08 -8.11 -6.30
N GLN A 191 17.83 -8.92 -5.27
CA GLN A 191 18.60 -10.13 -5.00
C GLN A 191 18.12 -11.35 -5.82
N GLY A 192 17.04 -11.22 -6.60
CA GLY A 192 16.47 -12.34 -7.36
C GLY A 192 15.95 -13.46 -6.46
N LEU A 193 15.58 -13.15 -5.21
CA LEU A 193 15.16 -14.14 -4.23
C LEU A 193 13.71 -14.58 -4.44
N GLN A 194 13.34 -15.67 -3.77
CA GLN A 194 11.94 -16.04 -3.62
C GLN A 194 11.13 -14.87 -3.06
N THR A 195 10.07 -14.54 -3.79
CA THR A 195 9.22 -13.38 -3.53
C THR A 195 8.07 -13.74 -2.58
N THR A 196 7.56 -12.73 -1.91
CA THR A 196 6.40 -12.80 -1.02
C THR A 196 5.15 -12.44 -1.82
N GLY A 197 4.09 -13.24 -1.72
CA GLY A 197 2.80 -12.90 -2.31
C GLY A 197 2.18 -11.67 -1.64
N ALA A 198 1.22 -11.02 -2.30
CA ALA A 198 0.50 -9.87 -1.80
C ALA A 198 -1.00 -10.18 -1.71
N LEU A 199 -1.58 -9.84 -0.57
CA LEU A 199 -3.01 -9.88 -0.31
C LEU A 199 -3.47 -8.46 0.05
N ASP A 200 -4.35 -7.89 -0.78
CA ASP A 200 -4.93 -6.58 -0.55
C ASP A 200 -6.43 -6.72 -0.30
N LEU A 201 -6.93 -6.03 0.72
CA LEU A 201 -8.37 -5.96 1.01
C LEU A 201 -8.77 -4.50 1.16
N GLY A 202 -9.51 -4.01 0.17
CA GLY A 202 -10.15 -2.70 0.19
C GLY A 202 -11.63 -2.78 0.60
N GLY A 203 -12.32 -1.65 0.50
CA GLY A 203 -13.77 -1.58 0.73
C GLY A 203 -14.59 -2.21 -0.41
N ALA A 204 -14.12 -2.14 -1.66
CA ALA A 204 -14.89 -2.56 -2.84
C ALA A 204 -14.28 -3.69 -3.67
N SER A 205 -13.02 -4.06 -3.45
CA SER A 205 -12.40 -5.26 -4.02
C SER A 205 -11.37 -5.85 -3.07
N THR A 206 -10.94 -7.07 -3.38
CA THR A 206 -9.75 -7.71 -2.81
C THR A 206 -8.88 -8.25 -3.95
N GLN A 207 -7.58 -8.35 -3.69
CA GLN A 207 -6.58 -8.81 -4.64
C GLN A 207 -5.71 -9.89 -4.00
N ILE A 208 -5.31 -10.84 -4.83
CA ILE A 208 -4.26 -11.82 -4.53
C ILE A 208 -3.27 -11.80 -5.69
N SER A 209 -1.98 -11.70 -5.37
CA SER A 209 -0.92 -11.63 -6.36
C SER A 209 0.34 -12.36 -5.88
N PHE A 210 0.87 -13.30 -6.66
CA PHE A 210 2.09 -14.04 -6.31
C PHE A 210 2.73 -14.68 -7.53
N VAL A 211 4.01 -15.05 -7.41
CA VAL A 211 4.72 -15.81 -8.45
C VAL A 211 4.56 -17.30 -8.14
N PRO A 212 3.69 -18.03 -8.86
CA PRO A 212 3.54 -19.47 -8.72
C PRO A 212 4.78 -20.24 -9.20
N HIS A 213 5.12 -21.36 -8.54
CA HIS A 213 6.25 -22.23 -8.90
C HIS A 213 5.96 -23.08 -10.15
N GLU A 214 4.73 -23.60 -10.25
CA GLU A 214 4.20 -24.32 -11.40
C GLU A 214 2.99 -23.52 -11.90
N TYR A 215 3.16 -22.83 -13.03
CA TYR A 215 2.08 -22.04 -13.60
C TYR A 215 1.96 -22.26 -15.08
N ASP A 216 0.91 -23.00 -15.43
CA ASP A 216 0.43 -22.99 -16.79
C ASP A 216 -0.35 -21.68 -17.03
N ILE A 217 0.36 -20.69 -17.56
CA ILE A 217 -0.21 -19.40 -17.96
C ILE A 217 -1.39 -19.61 -18.93
N SER A 218 -1.40 -20.71 -19.71
CA SER A 218 -2.45 -20.98 -20.68
C SER A 218 -3.82 -21.22 -20.06
N GLU A 219 -3.89 -21.66 -18.80
CA GLU A 219 -5.17 -21.81 -18.08
C GLU A 219 -5.85 -20.46 -17.84
N SER A 220 -5.07 -19.40 -17.61
CA SER A 220 -5.65 -18.07 -17.35
C SER A 220 -4.72 -16.93 -17.76
N PRO A 221 -4.53 -16.68 -19.07
CA PRO A 221 -3.62 -15.63 -19.56
C PRO A 221 -4.01 -14.23 -19.09
N SER A 222 -5.30 -13.97 -18.85
CA SER A 222 -5.83 -12.70 -18.38
C SER A 222 -5.48 -12.37 -16.91
N ASN A 223 -5.03 -13.37 -16.14
CA ASN A 223 -4.55 -13.22 -14.78
C ASN A 223 -3.01 -13.25 -14.69
N ALA A 224 -2.32 -13.38 -15.83
CA ALA A 224 -0.87 -13.32 -15.89
C ALA A 224 -0.41 -11.89 -16.17
N VAL A 225 0.54 -11.40 -15.37
CA VAL A 225 1.23 -10.12 -15.61
C VAL A 225 2.72 -10.40 -15.60
N ALA A 226 3.39 -10.08 -16.71
CA ALA A 226 4.84 -10.20 -16.84
C ALA A 226 5.49 -8.81 -16.76
N PHE A 227 6.55 -8.67 -15.98
CA PHE A 227 7.40 -7.49 -15.96
C PHE A 227 8.85 -7.86 -15.60
N GLN A 228 9.77 -6.97 -15.94
CA GLN A 228 11.18 -7.09 -15.58
C GLN A 228 11.51 -6.00 -14.55
N LEU A 229 12.09 -6.38 -13.42
CA LEU A 229 12.51 -5.45 -12.36
C LEU A 229 13.93 -5.81 -11.91
N TYR A 230 14.82 -4.82 -11.81
CA TYR A 230 16.24 -5.04 -11.48
C TYR A 230 16.95 -6.10 -12.36
N GLY A 231 16.53 -6.25 -13.62
CA GLY A 231 17.03 -7.27 -14.55
C GLY A 231 16.38 -8.65 -14.41
N ASN A 232 15.58 -8.90 -13.37
CA ASN A 232 14.89 -10.16 -13.12
C ASN A 232 13.49 -10.16 -13.77
N TYR A 233 13.13 -11.27 -14.41
CA TYR A 233 11.81 -11.46 -15.00
C TYR A 233 10.86 -12.13 -14.01
N TYR A 234 9.65 -11.59 -13.89
CA TYR A 234 8.61 -12.13 -13.02
C TYR A 234 7.34 -12.40 -13.82
N ASN A 235 6.82 -13.62 -13.72
CA ASN A 235 5.52 -14.02 -14.24
C ASN A 235 4.55 -14.12 -13.07
N LEU A 236 3.82 -13.03 -12.85
CA LEU A 236 2.92 -12.88 -11.71
C LEU A 236 1.54 -13.43 -12.06
N TYR A 237 0.98 -14.28 -11.20
CA TYR A 237 -0.47 -14.47 -11.15
C TYR A 237 -1.07 -13.34 -10.32
N THR A 238 -2.07 -12.65 -10.86
CA THR A 238 -2.80 -11.60 -10.16
C THR A 238 -4.28 -11.62 -10.53
N HIS A 239 -5.14 -11.53 -9.51
CA HIS A 239 -6.56 -11.38 -9.72
C HIS A 239 -7.16 -10.37 -8.74
N SER A 240 -8.19 -9.65 -9.20
CA SER A 240 -8.96 -8.70 -8.38
C SER A 240 -10.43 -9.09 -8.39
N PHE A 241 -10.95 -9.45 -7.22
CA PHE A 241 -12.35 -9.76 -7.02
C PHE A 241 -13.11 -8.47 -6.70
N LEU A 242 -13.64 -7.83 -7.74
CA LEU A 242 -14.54 -6.68 -7.59
C LEU A 242 -15.82 -7.08 -6.84
N CYS A 243 -16.35 -6.19 -6.02
CA CYS A 243 -17.44 -6.43 -5.05
C CYS A 243 -17.06 -7.29 -3.82
N TYR A 244 -15.87 -7.90 -3.78
CA TYR A 244 -15.38 -8.69 -2.64
C TYR A 244 -14.43 -7.88 -1.73
N GLY A 245 -14.52 -6.55 -1.76
CA GLY A 245 -13.98 -5.74 -0.67
C GLY A 245 -14.92 -5.78 0.53
N LYS A 246 -14.41 -5.57 1.74
CA LYS A 246 -15.20 -5.82 2.97
C LYS A 246 -16.53 -5.04 3.05
N ASP A 247 -16.57 -3.81 2.53
CA ASP A 247 -17.76 -2.96 2.60
C ASP A 247 -18.83 -3.46 1.62
N GLN A 248 -18.43 -3.86 0.41
CA GLN A 248 -19.34 -4.44 -0.58
C GLN A 248 -19.73 -5.88 -0.24
N ALA A 249 -18.86 -6.66 0.38
CA ALA A 249 -19.18 -7.99 0.90
C ALA A 249 -20.25 -7.92 1.99
N LEU A 250 -20.11 -7.00 2.96
CA LEU A 250 -21.15 -6.74 3.96
C LEU A 250 -22.47 -6.35 3.31
N ARG A 251 -22.40 -5.48 2.31
CA ARG A 251 -23.56 -5.03 1.55
C ARG A 251 -24.25 -6.17 0.82
N MET A 252 -23.49 -7.09 0.21
CA MET A 252 -24.02 -8.30 -0.43
C MET A 252 -24.65 -9.26 0.58
N ALA A 253 -24.06 -9.43 1.77
CA ALA A 253 -24.61 -10.25 2.85
C ALA A 253 -25.96 -9.71 3.33
N LEU A 254 -26.02 -8.41 3.63
CA LEU A 254 -27.27 -7.75 4.01
C LEU A 254 -28.30 -7.84 2.88
N ALA A 255 -27.92 -7.58 1.62
CA ALA A 255 -28.82 -7.70 0.47
C ALA A 255 -29.36 -9.13 0.26
N HIS A 256 -28.61 -10.15 0.64
CA HIS A 256 -29.06 -11.54 0.63
C HIS A 256 -30.16 -11.77 1.68
N GLN A 257 -29.93 -11.31 2.92
CA GLN A 257 -30.90 -11.42 4.02
C GLN A 257 -32.16 -10.57 3.78
N THR A 258 -32.04 -9.42 3.10
CA THR A 258 -33.16 -8.49 2.87
C THR A 258 -33.89 -8.68 1.54
N ARG A 259 -33.60 -9.75 0.80
CA ARG A 259 -34.12 -9.97 -0.57
C ARG A 259 -35.66 -10.02 -0.64
N SER A 260 -36.32 -10.45 0.43
CA SER A 260 -37.79 -10.50 0.53
C SER A 260 -38.44 -9.19 0.97
N GLY A 261 -37.66 -8.13 1.24
CA GLY A 261 -38.17 -6.86 1.76
C GLY A 261 -38.67 -6.89 3.22
N PRO A 262 -38.02 -7.62 4.16
CA PRO A 262 -38.50 -7.69 5.54
C PRO A 262 -38.45 -6.35 6.28
N ILE A 263 -39.32 -6.16 7.26
CA ILE A 263 -39.29 -4.98 8.15
C ILE A 263 -38.17 -5.06 9.20
N ALA A 264 -37.66 -6.26 9.47
CA ALA A 264 -36.57 -6.50 10.40
C ALA A 264 -35.75 -7.72 9.96
N ILE A 265 -34.45 -7.68 10.22
CA ILE A 265 -33.56 -8.83 10.07
C ILE A 265 -32.76 -9.01 11.37
N SER A 266 -32.38 -10.26 11.60
CA SER A 266 -31.50 -10.66 12.69
C SER A 266 -30.22 -11.20 12.06
N ASP A 267 -29.11 -10.51 12.27
CA ASP A 267 -27.84 -10.75 11.59
C ASP A 267 -26.81 -11.38 12.55
N PRO A 268 -26.39 -12.63 12.32
CA PRO A 268 -25.39 -13.29 13.17
C PRO A 268 -24.01 -12.63 13.11
N CYS A 269 -23.74 -11.80 12.10
CA CYS A 269 -22.47 -11.11 11.92
C CYS A 269 -22.30 -9.81 12.73
N PHE A 270 -23.31 -9.42 13.51
CA PHE A 270 -23.27 -8.27 14.39
C PHE A 270 -23.46 -8.70 15.85
N HIS A 271 -22.87 -7.94 16.77
CA HIS A 271 -22.91 -8.23 18.21
C HIS A 271 -24.34 -8.34 18.75
N PRO A 272 -24.59 -9.17 19.78
CA PRO A 272 -25.87 -9.18 20.49
C PRO A 272 -26.22 -7.78 20.99
N ASP A 273 -27.51 -7.43 21.04
CA ASP A 273 -28.02 -6.11 21.43
C ASP A 273 -27.66 -4.95 20.49
N TYR A 274 -26.88 -5.20 19.43
CA TYR A 274 -26.72 -4.22 18.36
C TYR A 274 -28.06 -4.02 17.66
N SER A 275 -28.50 -2.77 17.50
CA SER A 275 -29.75 -2.45 16.81
C SER A 275 -29.65 -1.10 16.12
N VAL A 276 -29.89 -1.08 14.81
CA VAL A 276 -29.91 0.14 14.00
C VAL A 276 -30.99 0.09 12.94
N THR A 277 -31.52 1.24 12.56
CA THR A 277 -32.40 1.36 11.39
C THR A 277 -31.56 1.57 10.14
N ARG A 278 -31.78 0.76 9.11
CA ARG A 278 -31.10 0.88 7.80
C ARG A 278 -32.10 1.21 6.70
N ASN A 279 -31.62 1.91 5.68
CA ASN A 279 -32.42 2.33 4.53
C ASN A 279 -32.20 1.40 3.32
N TYR A 280 -33.28 0.95 2.67
CA TYR A 280 -33.20 0.08 1.49
C TYR A 280 -32.52 0.76 0.31
N ASN A 281 -32.78 2.04 0.03
CA ASN A 281 -32.13 2.72 -1.08
C ASN A 281 -30.62 2.80 -0.86
N THR A 282 -30.18 3.18 0.34
CA THR A 282 -28.76 3.20 0.70
C THR A 282 -28.12 1.82 0.71
N LEU A 283 -28.87 0.75 1.02
CA LEU A 283 -28.35 -0.62 0.95
C LEU A 283 -28.23 -1.11 -0.49
N TYR A 284 -29.05 -0.66 -1.43
CA TYR A 284 -29.07 -1.18 -2.82
C TYR A 284 -28.46 -0.22 -3.88
N ASP A 285 -28.11 1.01 -3.52
CA ASP A 285 -27.27 1.98 -4.27
C ASP A 285 -25.79 1.53 -4.50
N SER A 286 -25.59 0.39 -5.14
CA SER A 286 -24.29 -0.12 -5.61
C SER A 286 -24.50 -1.16 -6.70
N PRO A 287 -23.69 -1.19 -7.77
CA PRO A 287 -23.73 -2.22 -8.80
C PRO A 287 -23.59 -3.65 -8.26
N CYS A 288 -22.97 -3.83 -7.10
CA CYS A 288 -22.79 -5.15 -6.48
C CYS A 288 -24.10 -5.79 -6.00
N VAL A 289 -25.16 -4.99 -5.81
CA VAL A 289 -26.41 -5.44 -5.20
C VAL A 289 -27.67 -4.84 -5.83
N SER A 290 -27.58 -3.80 -6.65
CA SER A 290 -28.72 -3.02 -7.16
C SER A 290 -29.79 -3.88 -7.84
N GLU A 291 -29.39 -4.88 -8.61
CA GLU A 291 -30.29 -5.81 -9.30
C GLU A 291 -31.07 -6.74 -8.35
N ARG A 292 -30.60 -6.87 -7.10
CA ARG A 292 -31.22 -7.71 -6.06
C ARG A 292 -32.24 -6.96 -5.21
N LYS A 293 -32.52 -5.69 -5.54
CA LYS A 293 -33.44 -4.86 -4.76
C LYS A 293 -34.85 -5.47 -4.76
N PRO A 294 -35.50 -5.67 -3.60
CA PRO A 294 -36.87 -6.14 -3.55
C PRO A 294 -37.81 -5.17 -4.27
N LYS A 295 -38.77 -5.73 -5.03
CA LYS A 295 -39.78 -4.93 -5.76
C LYS A 295 -40.70 -4.16 -4.80
N VAL A 296 -41.02 -4.77 -3.67
CA VAL A 296 -41.85 -4.20 -2.61
C VAL A 296 -41.08 -4.34 -1.31
N ALA A 297 -40.73 -3.22 -0.70
CA ALA A 297 -40.06 -3.15 0.58
C ALA A 297 -40.41 -1.82 1.27
N PRO A 298 -40.38 -1.76 2.61
CA PRO A 298 -40.47 -0.50 3.33
C PRO A 298 -39.28 0.41 2.99
N LEU A 299 -39.37 1.69 3.36
CA LEU A 299 -38.23 2.60 3.21
C LEU A 299 -37.02 2.14 4.04
N ASN A 300 -37.30 1.65 5.24
CA ASN A 300 -36.29 1.24 6.22
C ASN A 300 -36.63 -0.13 6.82
N PHE A 301 -35.60 -0.80 7.35
CA PHE A 301 -35.74 -2.01 8.15
C PHE A 301 -34.90 -1.92 9.43
N THR A 302 -35.32 -2.63 10.46
CA THR A 302 -34.55 -2.79 11.70
C THR A 302 -33.52 -3.90 11.52
N HIS A 303 -32.28 -3.61 11.85
CA HIS A 303 -31.17 -4.55 11.76
C HIS A 303 -30.62 -4.82 13.15
N THR A 304 -30.86 -6.03 13.67
CA THR A 304 -30.41 -6.46 14.99
C THR A 304 -29.28 -7.49 14.88
N GLY A 305 -28.34 -7.49 15.81
CA GLY A 305 -27.25 -8.48 15.86
C GLY A 305 -27.55 -9.67 16.78
N GLU A 306 -27.10 -10.86 16.40
CA GLU A 306 -27.21 -12.09 17.20
C GLU A 306 -25.87 -12.60 17.77
N GLY A 307 -24.75 -12.19 17.18
CA GLY A 307 -23.42 -12.53 17.66
C GLY A 307 -23.04 -14.00 17.53
N ASN A 308 -23.31 -14.63 16.38
CA ASN A 308 -23.03 -16.05 16.15
C ASN A 308 -22.02 -16.24 15.01
N PHE A 309 -20.79 -16.59 15.37
CA PHE A 309 -19.70 -16.75 14.40
C PHE A 309 -19.98 -17.81 13.33
N LEU A 310 -20.48 -18.99 13.70
CA LEU A 310 -20.72 -20.07 12.74
C LEU A 310 -21.83 -19.71 11.75
N GLN A 311 -22.92 -19.12 12.24
CA GLN A 311 -23.99 -18.65 11.35
C GLN A 311 -23.54 -17.46 10.50
N CYS A 312 -22.71 -16.55 11.05
CA CYS A 312 -22.11 -15.48 10.28
C CYS A 312 -21.20 -16.03 9.16
N GLN A 313 -20.42 -17.06 9.47
CA GLN A 313 -19.60 -17.75 8.49
C GLN A 313 -20.45 -18.34 7.36
N GLU A 314 -21.60 -18.96 7.66
CA GLU A 314 -22.54 -19.45 6.63
C GLU A 314 -23.13 -18.33 5.77
N VAL A 315 -23.50 -17.19 6.38
CA VAL A 315 -23.93 -15.99 5.64
C VAL A 315 -22.83 -15.53 4.69
N ILE A 316 -21.59 -15.47 5.14
CA ILE A 316 -20.44 -15.07 4.32
C ILE A 316 -20.15 -16.12 3.23
N ARG A 317 -20.22 -17.40 3.55
CA ARG A 317 -20.04 -18.52 2.60
C ARG A 317 -21.03 -18.43 1.45
N SER A 318 -22.27 -17.98 1.71
CA SER A 318 -23.29 -17.79 0.67
C SER A 318 -22.92 -16.73 -0.40
N LEU A 319 -21.92 -15.88 -0.12
CA LEU A 319 -21.42 -14.88 -1.06
C LEU A 319 -20.52 -15.49 -2.14
N PHE A 320 -20.01 -16.70 -1.91
CA PHE A 320 -19.04 -17.36 -2.77
C PHE A 320 -19.70 -18.55 -3.49
N ASN A 321 -19.40 -18.73 -4.78
CA ASN A 321 -19.73 -19.96 -5.48
C ASN A 321 -18.50 -20.85 -5.61
N PHE A 322 -18.42 -21.89 -4.79
CA PHE A 322 -17.35 -22.88 -4.80
C PHE A 322 -17.61 -24.08 -5.72
N LYS A 323 -18.82 -24.23 -6.29
CA LYS A 323 -19.23 -25.45 -7.01
C LYS A 323 -18.75 -25.48 -8.46
N SER A 324 -18.62 -24.32 -9.10
CA SER A 324 -18.24 -24.23 -10.51
C SER A 324 -16.75 -23.92 -10.65
N CYS A 325 -15.98 -24.82 -11.26
CA CYS A 325 -14.60 -24.55 -11.70
C CYS A 325 -14.36 -25.24 -13.05
N LYS A 326 -13.96 -24.46 -14.06
CA LYS A 326 -13.62 -24.98 -15.40
C LYS A 326 -12.12 -25.23 -15.58
N TYR A 327 -11.33 -24.84 -14.59
CA TYR A 327 -9.87 -24.90 -14.58
C TYR A 327 -9.39 -26.02 -13.67
N SER A 328 -8.08 -26.27 -13.64
CA SER A 328 -7.49 -27.28 -12.75
C SER A 328 -7.79 -27.00 -11.28
N LYS A 329 -7.70 -25.72 -10.88
CA LYS A 329 -8.07 -25.22 -9.56
C LYS A 329 -8.67 -23.83 -9.67
N CYS A 330 -9.63 -23.55 -8.78
CA CYS A 330 -10.24 -22.25 -8.65
C CYS A 330 -10.19 -21.79 -7.20
N SER A 331 -10.27 -20.49 -7.03
CA SER A 331 -10.62 -19.84 -5.77
C SER A 331 -12.15 -19.96 -5.56
N PHE A 332 -12.89 -18.95 -5.99
CA PHE A 332 -14.35 -18.93 -5.98
C PHE A 332 -14.89 -18.30 -7.27
N ASN A 333 -16.19 -18.47 -7.53
CA ASN A 333 -16.89 -17.97 -8.71
C ASN A 333 -16.30 -18.45 -10.05
N GLY A 334 -15.68 -19.63 -10.04
CA GLY A 334 -15.04 -20.20 -11.23
C GLY A 334 -13.79 -19.46 -11.70
N ILE A 335 -13.17 -18.66 -10.84
CA ILE A 335 -11.91 -17.97 -11.14
C ILE A 335 -10.73 -18.89 -10.86
N PHE A 336 -9.94 -19.15 -11.91
CA PHE A 336 -8.68 -19.89 -11.80
C PHE A 336 -7.78 -19.28 -10.73
N GLN A 337 -7.20 -20.12 -9.87
CA GLN A 337 -6.15 -19.71 -8.93
C GLN A 337 -5.13 -20.85 -8.79
N PRO A 338 -3.82 -20.58 -8.99
CA PRO A 338 -2.78 -21.55 -8.68
C PRO A 338 -2.77 -21.88 -7.18
N PRO A 339 -2.21 -23.03 -6.76
CA PRO A 339 -1.97 -23.30 -5.34
C PRO A 339 -1.19 -22.16 -4.68
N VAL A 340 -1.64 -21.71 -3.52
CA VAL A 340 -0.92 -20.71 -2.71
C VAL A 340 0.36 -21.33 -2.14
N GLN A 341 1.48 -20.63 -2.27
CA GLN A 341 2.80 -21.12 -1.89
C GLN A 341 3.69 -19.94 -1.44
N GLY A 342 4.66 -20.25 -0.58
CA GLY A 342 5.56 -19.23 -0.03
C GLY A 342 4.92 -18.38 1.07
N SER A 343 5.55 -17.24 1.36
CA SER A 343 5.03 -16.25 2.33
C SER A 343 4.11 -15.26 1.64
N PHE A 344 3.15 -14.70 2.37
CA PHE A 344 2.28 -13.63 1.87
C PHE A 344 2.28 -12.43 2.81
N GLY A 345 2.31 -11.22 2.25
CA GLY A 345 2.07 -9.97 2.95
C GLY A 345 0.62 -9.54 2.76
N ALA A 346 -0.15 -9.50 3.85
CA ALA A 346 -1.53 -9.05 3.86
C ALA A 346 -1.63 -7.64 4.44
N PHE A 347 -2.09 -6.67 3.64
CA PHE A 347 -2.12 -5.26 4.01
C PHE A 347 -3.51 -4.64 3.81
N SER A 348 -3.61 -3.31 3.96
CA SER A 348 -4.88 -2.58 3.95
C SER A 348 -5.84 -3.11 5.03
N ALA A 349 -7.10 -3.40 4.70
CA ALA A 349 -8.08 -3.81 5.70
C ALA A 349 -7.75 -5.17 6.33
N TYR A 350 -6.97 -6.04 5.69
CA TYR A 350 -6.44 -7.23 6.36
C TYR A 350 -5.67 -6.84 7.62
N TYR A 351 -4.72 -5.92 7.49
CA TYR A 351 -3.94 -5.46 8.64
C TYR A 351 -4.82 -4.72 9.66
N PHE A 352 -5.61 -3.74 9.25
CA PHE A 352 -6.35 -2.90 10.22
C PHE A 352 -7.38 -3.69 11.04
N VAL A 353 -8.06 -4.66 10.42
CA VAL A 353 -9.02 -5.53 11.12
C VAL A 353 -8.29 -6.48 12.06
N MET A 354 -7.28 -7.20 11.55
CA MET A 354 -6.54 -8.16 12.38
C MET A 354 -5.79 -7.45 13.51
N ASN A 355 -5.23 -6.25 13.28
CA ASN A 355 -4.57 -5.47 14.32
C ASN A 355 -5.54 -4.99 15.40
N PHE A 356 -6.75 -4.55 15.03
CA PHE A 356 -7.76 -4.17 16.01
C PHE A 356 -8.13 -5.34 16.92
N LEU A 357 -8.26 -6.54 16.35
CA LEU A 357 -8.55 -7.76 17.10
C LEU A 357 -7.32 -8.34 17.82
N ASN A 358 -6.15 -7.69 17.72
CA ASN A 358 -4.87 -8.19 18.24
C ASN A 358 -4.46 -9.55 17.66
N LEU A 359 -4.75 -9.77 16.38
CA LEU A 359 -4.56 -11.03 15.65
C LEU A 359 -3.47 -10.98 14.57
N THR A 360 -2.51 -10.05 14.68
CA THR A 360 -1.42 -9.91 13.70
C THR A 360 -0.21 -10.79 13.98
N ASP A 361 -0.17 -11.45 15.13
CA ASP A 361 0.93 -12.35 15.51
C ASP A 361 0.86 -13.66 14.70
N GLY A 362 1.85 -13.88 13.84
CA GLY A 362 1.95 -15.06 12.98
C GLY A 362 2.26 -16.36 13.73
N SER A 363 2.53 -16.31 15.04
CA SER A 363 2.72 -17.52 15.86
C SER A 363 1.41 -18.18 16.29
N MET A 364 0.27 -17.48 16.19
CA MET A 364 -1.01 -18.01 16.62
C MET A 364 -1.56 -19.04 15.64
N SER A 365 -2.18 -20.10 16.18
CA SER A 365 -2.88 -21.08 15.34
C SER A 365 -4.17 -20.50 14.76
N LEU A 366 -4.55 -20.99 13.58
CA LEU A 366 -5.82 -20.64 12.92
C LEU A 366 -7.03 -20.93 13.84
N GLU A 367 -6.96 -21.98 14.65
CA GLU A 367 -7.97 -22.31 15.65
C GLU A 367 -8.07 -21.24 16.75
N THR A 368 -6.94 -20.78 17.29
CA THR A 368 -6.91 -19.72 18.32
C THR A 368 -7.50 -18.42 17.77
N ILE A 369 -7.11 -18.06 16.55
CA ILE A 369 -7.64 -16.89 15.84
C ILE A 369 -9.16 -17.01 15.65
N THR A 370 -9.64 -18.18 15.21
CA THR A 370 -11.07 -18.44 14.99
C THR A 370 -11.86 -18.34 16.29
N ASN A 371 -11.37 -18.95 17.37
CA ASN A 371 -11.99 -18.89 18.69
C ASN A 371 -12.03 -17.46 19.25
N TYR A 372 -10.98 -16.67 19.01
CA TYR A 372 -10.96 -15.26 19.42
C TYR A 372 -12.04 -14.45 18.69
N VAL A 373 -12.13 -14.59 17.36
CA VAL A 373 -13.16 -13.90 16.57
C VAL A 373 -14.56 -14.35 17.00
N ALA A 374 -14.75 -15.64 17.30
CA ALA A 374 -16.03 -16.15 17.79
C ALA A 374 -16.45 -15.53 19.14
N ASN A 375 -15.51 -15.42 20.08
CA ASN A 375 -15.75 -14.76 21.37
C ASN A 375 -16.00 -13.26 21.23
N TYR A 376 -15.28 -12.60 20.32
CA TYR A 376 -15.50 -11.19 20.02
C TYR A 376 -16.94 -10.98 19.49
N CYS A 377 -17.35 -11.79 18.51
CA CYS A 377 -18.69 -11.72 17.92
C CYS A 377 -19.82 -11.94 18.93
N SER A 378 -19.66 -12.86 19.88
CA SER A 378 -20.69 -13.17 20.88
C SER A 378 -20.73 -12.19 22.06
N THR A 379 -19.80 -11.24 22.13
CA THR A 379 -19.78 -10.23 23.19
C THR A 379 -20.87 -9.17 22.95
N PRO A 380 -21.75 -8.88 23.93
CA PRO A 380 -22.82 -7.90 23.79
C PRO A 380 -22.35 -6.50 23.41
N TRP A 381 -23.13 -5.81 22.59
CA TRP A 381 -22.78 -4.52 22.00
C TRP A 381 -22.47 -3.43 23.03
N ASP A 382 -23.23 -3.39 24.13
CA ASP A 382 -22.98 -2.44 25.20
C ASP A 382 -21.67 -2.67 25.93
N GLN A 383 -21.15 -3.91 25.97
CA GLN A 383 -19.83 -4.19 26.50
C GLN A 383 -18.74 -3.76 25.52
N ILE A 384 -18.92 -4.07 24.22
CA ILE A 384 -17.98 -3.66 23.17
C ILE A 384 -17.78 -2.13 23.15
N LYS A 385 -18.87 -1.35 23.24
CA LYS A 385 -18.79 0.12 23.32
C LYS A 385 -18.04 0.61 24.56
N LYS A 386 -18.18 -0.06 25.71
CA LYS A 386 -17.47 0.30 26.95
C LYS A 386 -15.97 0.02 26.86
N VAL A 387 -15.59 -1.07 26.20
CA VAL A 387 -14.18 -1.45 26.03
C VAL A 387 -13.50 -0.54 25.00
N TYR A 388 -14.21 -0.11 23.96
CA TYR A 388 -13.65 0.68 22.86
C TYR A 388 -14.38 2.03 22.64
N PRO A 389 -14.38 2.94 23.63
CA PRO A 389 -15.15 4.18 23.56
C PRO A 389 -14.65 5.17 22.50
N ASP A 390 -13.36 5.11 22.14
CA ASP A 390 -12.72 6.04 21.21
C ASP A 390 -12.82 5.62 19.74
N ILE A 391 -13.33 4.42 19.47
CA ILE A 391 -13.46 3.90 18.11
C ILE A 391 -14.80 4.34 17.54
N ASN A 392 -14.77 4.88 16.32
CA ASN A 392 -15.98 5.27 15.62
C ASN A 392 -16.92 4.06 15.48
N GLU A 393 -18.15 4.25 15.98
CA GLU A 393 -19.15 3.20 16.16
C GLU A 393 -19.43 2.39 14.89
N LYS A 394 -19.38 3.05 13.71
CA LYS A 394 -19.57 2.39 12.43
C LYS A 394 -18.50 1.31 12.20
N TYR A 395 -17.22 1.63 12.42
CA TYR A 395 -16.16 0.65 12.24
C TYR A 395 -16.20 -0.42 13.33
N LEU A 396 -16.51 -0.01 14.57
CA LEU A 396 -16.60 -0.93 15.71
C LEU A 396 -17.64 -2.03 15.47
N ALA A 397 -18.82 -1.67 14.96
CA ALA A 397 -19.90 -2.61 14.67
C ALA A 397 -19.57 -3.60 13.54
N GLU A 398 -18.62 -3.27 12.67
CA GLU A 398 -18.27 -4.07 11.48
C GLU A 398 -17.14 -5.09 11.74
N TYR A 399 -16.47 -5.08 12.91
CA TYR A 399 -15.30 -5.95 13.13
C TYR A 399 -15.65 -7.43 13.27
N CYS A 400 -16.82 -7.79 13.82
CA CYS A 400 -17.26 -9.20 13.85
C CYS A 400 -17.44 -9.74 12.42
N PHE A 401 -18.21 -9.03 11.58
CA PHE A 401 -18.34 -9.36 10.16
C PHE A 401 -16.97 -9.38 9.46
N SER A 402 -16.15 -8.34 9.64
CA SER A 402 -14.88 -8.20 8.91
C SER A 402 -13.86 -9.27 9.28
N GLY A 403 -13.77 -9.63 10.57
CA GLY A 403 -12.92 -10.71 11.05
C GLY A 403 -13.34 -12.06 10.47
N THR A 404 -14.63 -12.39 10.59
CA THR A 404 -15.19 -13.62 10.00
C THR A 404 -15.00 -13.64 8.48
N TYR A 405 -15.20 -12.51 7.79
CA TYR A 405 -15.02 -12.37 6.35
C TYR A 405 -13.58 -12.63 5.92
N ILE A 406 -12.61 -12.06 6.62
CA ILE A 406 -11.18 -12.29 6.35
C ILE A 406 -10.83 -13.77 6.53
N LEU A 407 -11.28 -14.40 7.62
CA LEU A 407 -11.00 -15.82 7.85
C LEU A 407 -11.58 -16.68 6.73
N THR A 408 -12.87 -16.53 6.41
CA THR A 408 -13.52 -17.30 5.34
C THR A 408 -12.89 -17.05 3.98
N LEU A 409 -12.57 -15.79 3.65
CA LEU A 409 -11.93 -15.45 2.38
C LEU A 409 -10.56 -16.10 2.25
N LEU A 410 -9.74 -16.07 3.31
CA LEU A 410 -8.41 -16.68 3.28
C LEU A 410 -8.48 -18.21 3.23
N THR A 411 -9.26 -18.83 4.11
CA THR A 411 -9.25 -20.29 4.29
C THR A 411 -10.05 -21.03 3.22
N GLU A 412 -11.19 -20.47 2.80
CA GLU A 412 -12.08 -21.11 1.84
C GLU A 412 -12.01 -20.45 0.46
N GLY A 413 -11.92 -19.13 0.41
CA GLY A 413 -11.84 -18.37 -0.85
C GLY A 413 -10.50 -18.56 -1.56
N TYR A 414 -9.39 -18.36 -0.84
CA TYR A 414 -8.03 -18.47 -1.38
C TYR A 414 -7.32 -19.78 -1.02
N ASN A 415 -8.00 -20.66 -0.28
CA ASN A 415 -7.53 -22.00 0.07
C ASN A 415 -6.24 -22.02 0.92
N PHE A 416 -6.05 -21.04 1.81
CA PHE A 416 -5.00 -21.11 2.83
C PHE A 416 -5.37 -22.15 3.91
N ASN A 417 -4.62 -23.24 3.96
CA ASN A 417 -4.68 -24.23 5.05
C ASN A 417 -3.87 -23.76 6.27
N THR A 418 -3.90 -24.52 7.37
CA THR A 418 -3.17 -24.19 8.62
C THR A 418 -1.68 -23.89 8.40
N GLU A 419 -1.01 -24.63 7.50
CA GLU A 419 0.44 -24.45 7.25
C GLU A 419 0.73 -23.21 6.39
N THR A 420 -0.11 -22.90 5.41
CA THR A 420 0.07 -21.74 4.54
C THR A 420 -0.44 -20.46 5.18
N PHE A 421 -1.47 -20.55 6.04
CA PHE A 421 -2.00 -19.43 6.80
C PHE A 421 -0.97 -18.85 7.76
N SER A 422 -0.17 -19.69 8.43
CA SER A 422 0.91 -19.23 9.32
C SER A 422 2.05 -18.50 8.59
N LYS A 423 2.09 -18.60 7.25
CA LYS A 423 3.04 -17.87 6.39
C LYS A 423 2.49 -16.51 5.93
N ILE A 424 1.29 -16.12 6.36
CA ILE A 424 0.71 -14.80 6.13
C ILE A 424 1.24 -13.85 7.21
N LYS A 425 1.84 -12.74 6.77
CA LYS A 425 2.26 -11.62 7.62
C LYS A 425 1.28 -10.49 7.41
N PHE A 426 0.64 -10.01 8.48
CA PHE A 426 -0.21 -8.83 8.42
C PHE A 426 0.64 -7.56 8.55
N ILE A 427 0.63 -6.70 7.54
CA ILE A 427 1.58 -5.60 7.43
C ILE A 427 0.86 -4.24 7.40
N LYS A 428 1.17 -3.39 8.38
CA LYS A 428 0.80 -1.96 8.38
C LYS A 428 1.64 -1.18 7.38
N GLU A 429 2.93 -1.29 7.63
CA GLU A 429 4.07 -0.56 7.08
C GLU A 429 5.25 -1.55 7.19
N VAL A 430 5.98 -1.79 6.11
CA VAL A 430 7.25 -2.54 6.22
C VAL A 430 8.32 -1.52 6.61
N SER A 431 8.74 -1.53 7.86
CA SER A 431 9.99 -0.86 8.27
C SER A 431 11.17 -1.66 7.74
N ARG A 432 12.15 -0.98 7.14
CA ARG A 432 13.40 -1.63 6.73
C ARG A 432 14.13 -2.15 7.97
N SER A 433 14.37 -3.45 8.07
CA SER A 433 15.43 -3.96 8.93
C SER A 433 16.77 -3.48 8.34
N PRO A 434 17.62 -2.75 9.08
CA PRO A 434 18.91 -2.36 8.54
C PRO A 434 19.76 -3.61 8.28
N PRO A 435 20.57 -3.63 7.20
CA PRO A 435 21.66 -4.60 7.11
C PRO A 435 22.56 -4.39 8.34
N THR A 436 22.69 -5.45 9.15
CA THR A 436 23.60 -5.63 10.30
C THR A 436 24.45 -4.43 10.74
N LEU A 437 24.23 -4.03 12.02
CA LEU A 437 24.97 -3.07 12.86
C LEU A 437 24.91 -1.57 12.48
N SER A 438 23.84 -0.88 12.88
CA SER A 438 23.94 0.51 13.41
C SER A 438 22.68 1.02 14.14
N CYS A 439 21.97 0.16 14.87
CA CYS A 439 20.93 0.62 15.81
C CYS A 439 20.99 -0.14 17.14
N SER A 440 22.18 -0.22 17.72
CA SER A 440 22.42 -0.36 19.17
C SER A 440 23.90 -0.71 19.39
N GLN A 441 24.73 0.29 19.67
CA GLN A 441 25.88 0.18 20.58
C GLN A 441 26.60 1.53 20.66
N THR A 442 26.03 2.48 21.39
CA THR A 442 26.83 3.50 22.09
C THR A 442 25.95 4.12 23.16
N PHE A 443 26.02 3.64 24.40
CA PHE A 443 25.69 4.44 25.59
C PHE A 443 26.24 3.75 26.85
N LYS A 444 27.52 4.03 27.16
CA LYS A 444 28.05 4.19 28.52
C LYS A 444 29.25 5.12 28.46
N ALA A 445 29.03 6.41 28.73
CA ALA A 445 29.86 7.30 29.54
C ALA A 445 29.67 8.77 29.15
N ASN A 446 29.17 9.54 30.12
CA ASN A 446 29.35 10.97 30.39
C ASN A 446 29.02 12.07 29.36
N ALA A 447 28.21 12.99 29.89
CA ALA A 447 28.21 14.44 29.69
C ALA A 447 27.61 15.03 28.40
N SER A 448 26.44 15.64 28.62
CA SER A 448 26.04 16.96 28.13
C SER A 448 26.14 17.22 26.62
N PHE A 449 25.02 17.11 25.89
CA PHE A 449 24.56 18.11 24.89
C PHE A 449 23.17 17.71 24.36
N HIS A 450 22.25 18.67 24.39
CA HIS A 450 20.93 18.60 23.76
C HIS A 450 21.07 18.61 22.23
N THR A 451 20.54 17.60 21.52
CA THR A 451 19.93 17.76 20.18
C THR A 451 19.15 16.50 19.74
N SER A 452 17.89 16.74 19.37
CA SER A 452 16.96 16.08 18.43
C SER A 452 17.09 14.58 18.07
N ALA A 453 15.95 13.91 18.22
CA ALA A 453 15.65 12.51 17.91
C ALA A 453 15.91 12.06 16.46
N THR A 454 16.50 10.88 16.33
CA THR A 454 16.70 10.13 15.09
C THR A 454 15.39 9.48 14.65
N SER A 455 14.89 9.80 13.45
CA SER A 455 13.67 9.22 12.88
C SER A 455 13.99 8.00 12.02
N CYS A 456 13.52 6.82 12.43
CA CYS A 456 13.49 5.63 11.58
C CYS A 456 12.31 5.74 10.61
N TYR A 457 12.59 5.75 9.30
CA TYR A 457 11.56 5.86 8.26
C TYR A 457 10.79 4.53 8.09
N THR A 458 9.46 4.59 8.17
CA THR A 458 8.54 3.51 7.80
C THR A 458 8.06 3.68 6.35
N LEU A 459 7.97 2.57 5.61
CA LEU A 459 7.42 2.53 4.26
C LEU A 459 6.06 1.83 4.28
N THR A 460 5.02 2.46 3.71
CA THR A 460 3.72 1.80 3.56
C THR A 460 3.68 0.88 2.32
N VAL A 461 3.00 -0.25 2.44
CA VAL A 461 3.13 -1.46 1.59
C VAL A 461 2.44 -1.39 0.22
N SER A 462 1.74 -0.31 -0.14
CA SER A 462 1.02 -0.21 -1.43
C SER A 462 1.63 0.83 -2.41
N HIS A 463 2.67 1.52 -1.95
CA HIS A 463 2.87 2.93 -2.28
C HIS A 463 4.14 3.19 -3.10
N VAL A 464 5.23 2.49 -2.79
CA VAL A 464 6.56 2.75 -3.38
C VAL A 464 6.61 2.53 -4.90
N LEU A 465 5.73 1.70 -5.46
CA LEU A 465 5.78 1.29 -6.87
C LEU A 465 4.63 1.71 -7.77
N LYS A 466 3.56 2.31 -7.24
CA LYS A 466 2.63 3.06 -8.10
C LYS A 466 3.39 4.12 -8.89
N LEU A 467 4.49 4.66 -8.37
CA LEU A 467 5.30 5.67 -9.05
C LEU A 467 6.32 5.06 -10.03
N GLU A 468 7.04 4.01 -9.65
CA GLU A 468 8.15 3.48 -10.45
C GLU A 468 7.68 2.80 -11.75
N LEU A 469 6.57 2.05 -11.72
CA LEU A 469 6.01 1.40 -12.89
C LEU A 469 5.12 2.32 -13.75
N LEU A 470 4.51 3.37 -13.18
CA LEU A 470 3.92 4.46 -13.98
C LEU A 470 5.02 5.24 -14.71
N MET A 471 6.20 5.41 -14.10
CA MET A 471 7.35 6.03 -14.73
C MET A 471 8.01 5.13 -15.79
N GLU A 472 8.17 3.83 -15.58
CA GLU A 472 8.74 2.93 -16.59
C GLU A 472 7.84 2.72 -17.81
N LYS A 473 6.51 2.63 -17.64
CA LYS A 473 5.57 2.54 -18.78
C LYS A 473 5.49 3.81 -19.63
N LEU A 474 5.94 4.97 -19.12
CA LEU A 474 5.98 6.23 -19.86
C LEU A 474 7.35 6.51 -20.48
N LEU A 475 8.44 6.01 -19.89
CA LEU A 475 9.79 6.12 -20.46
C LEU A 475 10.04 5.16 -21.64
N SER A 476 9.18 4.16 -21.87
CA SER A 476 9.21 3.35 -23.11
C SER A 476 8.55 4.03 -24.33
N ARG A 477 8.10 5.29 -24.18
CA ARG A 477 7.54 6.11 -25.29
C ARG A 477 8.36 7.37 -25.61
N TYR A 478 9.64 7.42 -25.24
CA TYR A 478 10.60 8.41 -25.74
C TYR A 478 11.95 7.77 -26.07
#